data_AF-A0A0C9U303-F1
#
_entry.id   AF-A0A0C9U303-F1
#
_cell.length_a   1.000
_cell.length_b   1.000
_cell.length_c   1.000
_cell.angle_alpha   90.00
_cell.angle_beta   90.00
_cell.angle_gamma   90.00
#
_symmetry.space_group_name_H-M   'P 1'
#
loop_
_entity.id
_entity.type
_entity.pdbx_description
1 polymer ?
#
loop_
_entity_poly.entity_id
_entity_poly.type
_entity_poly.pdbx_seq_one_letter_code
_entity_poly.pdbx_strand_id
1 'polypeptide(L)' 'KAASDNKEGRIQQALISIQTGQVLSINAAATLFGVSYSTLYNRTHGSVSREEAHLSKRVLTPAQERVLIEWAIT' A
#
# COMPACT_ATOMS: atom_id res chain seq x y z
N LYS A 1 -15.78 0.20 2.63
CA LYS A 1 -14.30 0.37 2.73
C LYS A 1 -13.50 -0.83 2.20
N ALA A 2 -14.09 -2.00 1.96
CA ALA A 2 -13.37 -3.22 1.52
C ALA A 2 -12.72 -3.17 0.12
N ALA A 3 -13.18 -2.31 -0.79
CA ALA A 3 -12.67 -2.27 -2.17
C ALA A 3 -11.27 -1.64 -2.30
N SER A 4 -10.90 -0.68 -1.43
CA SER A 4 -9.56 -0.08 -1.45
C SER A 4 -8.52 -1.00 -0.83
N ASP A 5 -8.87 -1.70 0.25
CA ASP A 5 -7.98 -2.61 0.97
C ASP A 5 -7.60 -3.80 0.08
N ASN A 6 -8.56 -4.32 -0.69
CA ASN A 6 -8.31 -5.36 -1.71
C ASN A 6 -7.43 -4.89 -2.89
N LYS A 7 -7.29 -3.58 -3.11
CA LYS A 7 -6.43 -3.06 -4.19
C LYS A 7 -4.99 -2.93 -3.71
N GLU A 8 -4.76 -2.33 -2.54
CA GLU A 8 -3.40 -2.20 -1.99
C GLU A 8 -2.81 -3.58 -1.68
N GLY A 9 -3.60 -4.53 -1.15
CA GLY A 9 -3.14 -5.90 -0.93
C GLY A 9 -2.63 -6.59 -2.21
N ARG A 10 -3.32 -6.41 -3.34
CA ARG A 10 -2.87 -6.94 -4.65
C ARG A 10 -1.59 -6.27 -5.15
N ILE A 11 -1.43 -4.97 -4.91
CA ILE A 11 -0.21 -4.23 -5.25
C ILE A 11 0.97 -4.76 -4.43
N GLN A 12 0.79 -4.95 -3.13
CA GLN A 12 1.83 -5.48 -2.23
C GLN A 12 2.23 -6.90 -2.62
N GLN A 13 1.26 -7.77 -2.92
CA GLN A 13 1.54 -9.13 -3.38
C GLN A 13 2.33 -9.15 -4.70
N ALA A 14 1.98 -8.26 -5.64
CA ALA A 14 2.71 -8.11 -6.89
C ALA A 14 4.15 -7.62 -6.66
N LEU A 15 4.37 -6.65 -5.79
CA LEU A 15 5.72 -6.16 -5.44
C LEU A 15 6.57 -7.26 -4.80
N ILE A 16 6.01 -8.02 -3.87
CA ILE A 16 6.69 -9.16 -3.23
C ILE A 16 7.08 -10.20 -4.29
N SER A 17 6.18 -10.52 -5.23
CA SER A 17 6.47 -11.50 -6.29
C SER A 17 7.61 -11.05 -7.23
N ILE A 18 7.72 -9.75 -7.50
CA ILE A 18 8.83 -9.17 -8.28
C ILE A 18 10.14 -9.25 -7.47
N GLN A 19 10.08 -8.87 -6.19
CA GLN A 19 11.26 -8.77 -5.34
C GLN A 19 11.84 -10.14 -4.95
N THR A 20 10.97 -11.16 -4.83
CA THR A 20 11.36 -12.55 -4.60
C THR A 20 11.78 -13.28 -5.88
N GLY A 21 11.70 -12.63 -7.05
CA GLY A 21 12.08 -13.22 -8.34
C GLY A 21 11.07 -14.23 -8.88
N GLN A 22 9.90 -14.39 -8.26
CA GLN A 22 8.81 -15.23 -8.80
C GLN A 22 8.28 -14.71 -10.13
N VAL A 23 8.32 -13.38 -10.30
CA VAL A 23 7.94 -12.71 -11.55
C VAL A 23 9.07 -11.81 -12.02
N LEU A 24 9.63 -12.11 -13.18
CA LEU A 24 10.81 -11.43 -13.72
C LEU A 24 10.50 -10.07 -14.38
N SER A 25 9.22 -9.72 -14.54
CA SER A 25 8.79 -8.49 -15.22
C SER A 25 7.65 -7.80 -14.49
N ILE A 26 7.77 -6.48 -14.32
CA ILE A 26 6.71 -5.64 -13.75
C ILE A 26 5.40 -5.78 -14.56
N ASN A 27 5.50 -5.94 -15.88
CA ASN A 27 4.33 -6.08 -16.74
C ASN A 27 3.63 -7.44 -16.55
N ALA A 28 4.40 -8.51 -16.35
CA ALA A 28 3.86 -9.82 -16.03
C ALA A 28 3.19 -9.83 -14.64
N ALA A 29 3.75 -9.11 -13.67
CA ALA A 29 3.14 -8.97 -12.35
C ALA A 29 1.84 -8.14 -12.43
N ALA A 30 1.83 -7.08 -13.25
CA ALA A 30 0.65 -6.24 -13.46
C ALA A 30 -0.55 -7.05 -13.98
N THR A 31 -0.32 -7.91 -14.99
CA THR A 31 -1.35 -8.78 -15.53
C THR A 31 -1.76 -9.88 -14.55
N LEU A 32 -0.81 -10.52 -13.87
CA LEU A 32 -1.08 -11.62 -12.95
C LEU A 32 -1.93 -11.20 -11.74
N PHE A 33 -1.67 -10.01 -11.19
CA PHE A 33 -2.39 -9.49 -10.01
C PHE A 33 -3.51 -8.50 -10.37
N GLY A 34 -3.72 -8.19 -11.66
CA GLY A 34 -4.77 -7.28 -12.13
C GLY A 34 -4.62 -5.87 -11.58
N VAL A 35 -3.39 -5.34 -11.58
CA VAL A 35 -3.02 -3.99 -11.12
C VAL A 35 -2.36 -3.21 -12.26
N SER A 36 -2.36 -1.88 -12.20
CA SER A 36 -1.76 -1.10 -13.29
C SER A 36 -0.22 -1.18 -13.26
N TYR A 37 0.37 -1.33 -14.45
CA TYR A 37 1.82 -1.28 -14.63
C TYR A 37 2.42 0.00 -14.03
N SER A 38 1.83 1.16 -14.33
CA SER A 38 2.29 2.46 -13.83
C SER A 38 2.34 2.52 -12.30
N THR A 39 1.40 1.86 -11.61
CA THR A 39 1.39 1.80 -10.15
C THR A 39 2.59 0.98 -9.66
N LEU A 40 2.80 -0.22 -10.20
CA LEU A 40 3.91 -1.07 -9.79
C LEU A 40 5.26 -0.43 -10.12
N TYR A 41 5.41 0.17 -11.30
CA TYR A 41 6.62 0.89 -11.71
C TYR A 41 6.95 2.02 -10.72
N ASN A 42 5.98 2.87 -10.37
CA ASN A 42 6.23 3.96 -9.42
C ASN A 42 6.62 3.42 -8.03
N ARG A 43 6.01 2.31 -7.59
CA ARG A 43 6.32 1.67 -6.31
C ARG A 43 7.69 1.00 -6.28
N THR A 44 8.12 0.34 -7.35
CA THR A 44 9.49 -0.20 -7.44
C THR A 44 10.55 0.89 -7.43
N HIS A 45 10.20 2.11 -7.87
CA HIS A 45 11.07 3.29 -7.84
C HIS A 45 10.94 4.12 -6.54
N GLY A 46 10.30 3.58 -5.49
CA GLY A 46 10.29 4.18 -4.16
C GLY A 46 9.10 5.09 -3.85
N SER A 47 8.09 5.16 -4.71
CA SER A 47 6.82 5.79 -4.31
C SER A 47 6.16 4.96 -3.21
N VAL A 48 5.53 5.61 -2.22
CA VAL A 48 4.81 4.94 -1.12
C VAL A 48 3.30 4.99 -1.32
N SER A 49 2.55 4.25 -0.52
CA SER A 49 1.09 4.26 -0.59
C SER A 49 0.53 5.60 -0.16
N ARG A 50 -0.69 5.89 -0.60
CA ARG A 50 -1.39 7.09 -0.13
C ARG A 50 -1.48 7.08 1.39
N GLU A 51 -1.75 5.93 2.01
CA GLU A 51 -1.83 5.82 3.46
C GLU A 51 -0.48 6.08 4.13
N GLU A 52 0.62 5.48 3.65
CA GLU A 52 1.97 5.74 4.18
C GLU A 52 2.41 7.21 3.96
N ALA A 53 2.10 7.78 2.79
CA ALA A 53 2.34 9.20 2.52
C ALA A 53 1.53 10.13 3.43
N HIS A 54 0.38 9.68 3.94
CA HIS A 54 -0.37 10.42 4.96
C HIS A 54 0.20 10.20 6.35
N LEU A 55 0.72 9.01 6.68
CA LEU A 55 1.39 8.77 7.97
C LEU A 55 2.55 9.74 8.19
N SER A 56 3.39 9.98 7.19
CA SER A 56 4.51 10.94 7.31
C SER A 56 4.07 12.39 7.52
N LYS A 57 2.81 12.72 7.17
CA LYS A 57 2.23 14.06 7.34
C LYS A 57 1.43 14.20 8.63
N ARG A 58 1.25 13.13 9.41
CA ARG A 58 0.50 13.18 10.65
C ARG A 58 1.40 13.62 11.80
N VAL A 59 0.91 14.59 12.57
CA VAL A 59 1.54 15.02 13.84
C VAL A 59 1.37 13.95 14.91
N LEU A 60 0.26 13.23 14.88
CA LEU A 60 -0.08 12.17 15.84
C LEU A 60 0.14 10.80 15.21
N THR A 61 0.77 9.91 15.97
CA THR A 61 0.87 8.51 15.60
C THR A 61 -0.51 7.83 15.62
N PRO A 62 -0.73 6.75 14.85
CA PRO A 62 -2.00 6.01 14.90
C PRO A 62 -2.39 5.53 16.31
N ALA A 63 -1.40 5.24 17.16
CA ALA A 63 -1.62 4.88 18.55
C ALA A 63 -2.17 6.06 19.38
N GLN A 64 -1.60 7.26 19.20
CA GLN A 64 -2.07 8.46 19.88
C GLN A 64 -3.46 8.88 19.40
N GLU A 65 -3.75 8.79 18.10
CA GLU A 65 -5.11 9.00 17.58
C GLU A 65 -6.10 8.03 18.22
N ARG A 66 -5.74 6.75 18.39
CA ARG A 66 -6.62 5.76 19.04
C ARG A 66 -6.97 6.15 20.48
N VAL A 67 -5.98 6.58 21.27
CA VAL A 67 -6.19 7.03 22.65
C VAL A 67 -7.12 8.25 22.70
N LEU A 68 -6.93 9.22 21.79
CA LEU A 68 -7.81 10.40 21.72
C LEU A 68 -9.24 10.05 21.32
N ILE A 69 -9.41 9.12 20.37
CA ILE A 69 -10.73 8.63 19.95
C ILE A 69 -11.43 7.92 21.11
N GLU A 70 -10.73 7.04 21.82
CA GLU A 70 -11.26 6.33 22.99
C GLU A 70 -11.71 7.32 24.07
N TRP A 71 -10.88 8.32 24.37
CA TRP A 71 -11.23 9.37 25.32
C TRP A 71 -12.45 10.19 24.88
N ALA A 72 -12.58 10.54 23.60
CA ALA A 72 -13.66 11.39 23.10
C ALA A 72 -15.03 10.70 23.05
N ILE A 73 -15.07 9.36 23.06
CA ILE A 73 -16.31 8.56 23.03
C ILE A 73 -16.72 8.13 24.45
N THR A 74 -15.84 8.37 25.45
CA THR A 74 -16.14 8.18 26.87
C THR A 74 -16.95 9.36 27.40
#